data_AF-A0A951Q626-F1
#
_entry.id   AF-A0A951Q626-F1
#
_cell.length_a   1.000
_cell.length_b   1.000
_cell.length_c   1.000
_cell.angle_alpha   90.00
_cell.angle_beta   90.00
_cell.angle_gamma   90.00
#
_symmetry.space_group_name_H-M   'P 1'
#
loop_
_entity.id
_entity.type
_entity.pdbx_description
1 polymer ?
#
loop_
_entity_poly.entity_id
_entity_poly.type
_entity_poly.pdbx_seq_one_letter_code
_entity_poly.pdbx_strand_id
1 'polypeptide(L)' 'MPLEQVNAFYELLMSEPAIYEQYYKNCCSQGFFGSCHWDKTKIVSFAATLGYSFSERELDQIWFESESSLSASR' A
#
# COMPACT_ATOMS: atom_id res chain seq x y z
N MET A 1 13.96 0.96 -11.64
CA MET A 1 12.51 0.89 -11.91
C MET A 1 11.92 -0.21 -11.04
N PRO A 2 11.29 0.14 -9.91
CA PRO A 2 10.51 -0.85 -9.14
C PRO A 2 9.10 -0.37 -8.71
N LEU A 3 8.65 0.83 -9.15
CA LEU A 3 7.27 1.34 -8.98
C LEU A 3 6.20 0.49 -9.71
N GLU A 4 6.54 -0.15 -10.83
CA GLU A 4 5.64 -1.08 -11.53
C GLU A 4 5.21 -2.26 -10.64
N GLN A 5 6.10 -2.73 -9.75
CA GLN A 5 5.76 -3.81 -8.82
C GLN A 5 4.78 -3.35 -7.74
N VAL A 6 4.88 -2.09 -7.30
CA VAL A 6 3.93 -1.50 -6.35
C VAL A 6 2.54 -1.41 -6.97
N ASN A 7 2.44 -0.93 -8.22
CA ASN A 7 1.17 -0.87 -8.94
C ASN A 7 0.57 -2.26 -9.17
N ALA A 8 1.36 -3.22 -9.64
CA ALA A 8 0.90 -4.59 -9.85
C ALA A 8 0.44 -5.28 -8.55
N PHE A 9 1.09 -4.97 -7.42
CA PHE A 9 0.65 -5.40 -6.10
C PHE A 9 -0.72 -4.80 -5.74
N TYR A 10 -0.94 -3.51 -5.96
CA TYR A 10 -2.24 -2.88 -5.70
C TYR A 10 -3.34 -3.37 -6.65
N GLU A 11 -3.03 -3.66 -7.92
CA GLU A 11 -3.99 -4.29 -8.83
C GLU A 11 -4.41 -5.68 -8.36
N LEU A 12 -3.47 -6.49 -7.85
CA LEU A 12 -3.79 -7.78 -7.23
C LEU A 12 -4.70 -7.60 -6.02
N LEU A 13 -4.41 -6.63 -5.15
CA LEU A 13 -5.26 -6.33 -4.00
C LEU A 13 -6.68 -5.92 -4.41
N MET A 14 -6.84 -5.15 -5.50
CA MET A 14 -8.16 -4.77 -6.01
C MET A 14 -8.90 -5.92 -6.68
N SER A 15 -8.18 -6.83 -7.33
CA SER A 15 -8.74 -8.00 -8.00
C SER A 15 -9.16 -9.10 -7.01
N GLU A 16 -8.40 -9.28 -5.92
CA GLU A 16 -8.57 -10.38 -4.96
C GLU A 16 -9.02 -9.85 -3.58
N PRO A 17 -10.34 -9.80 -3.30
CA PRO A 17 -10.87 -9.26 -2.06
C PRO A 17 -10.42 -10.04 -0.82
N ALA A 18 -10.17 -11.34 -0.95
CA ALA A 18 -9.65 -12.17 0.13
C ALA A 18 -8.22 -11.77 0.56
N ILE A 19 -7.38 -11.35 -0.40
CA ILE A 19 -6.04 -10.86 -0.13
C ILE A 19 -6.11 -9.44 0.46
N TYR A 20 -7.01 -8.61 -0.06
CA TYR A 20 -7.27 -7.27 0.48
C TYR A 20 -7.69 -7.30 1.95
N GLU A 21 -8.56 -8.23 2.35
CA GLU A 21 -8.94 -8.37 3.77
C GLU A 21 -7.75 -8.72 4.66
N GLN A 22 -6.86 -9.61 4.20
CA GLN A 22 -5.65 -9.95 4.96
C GLN A 22 -4.69 -8.77 5.02
N TYR A 23 -4.51 -8.07 3.91
CA TYR A 23 -3.74 -6.84 3.83
C TYR A 23 -4.26 -5.80 4.82
N TYR A 24 -5.58 -5.54 4.83
CA TYR A 24 -6.22 -4.62 5.76
C TYR A 24 -6.00 -5.05 7.22
N LYS A 25 -6.27 -6.32 7.56
CA LYS A 25 -6.14 -6.82 8.95
C LYS A 25 -4.70 -6.84 9.46
N ASN A 26 -3.71 -7.12 8.60
CA ASN A 26 -2.29 -7.17 9.00
C ASN A 26 -1.62 -5.79 8.97
N CYS A 27 -1.92 -4.98 7.94
CA CYS A 27 -1.18 -3.76 7.64
C CYS A 27 -1.89 -2.50 8.15
N CYS A 28 -3.22 -2.49 8.30
CA CYS A 28 -3.92 -1.45 9.04
C CYS A 28 -4.00 -1.85 10.51
N SER A 29 -3.33 -1.07 11.36
CA SER A 29 -3.61 -1.10 12.80
C SER A 29 -4.68 -0.05 13.09
N GLN A 30 -5.84 -0.49 13.58
CA GLN A 30 -6.89 0.43 14.05
C GLN A 30 -6.36 1.18 15.28
N GLY A 31 -6.06 2.47 15.11
CA GLY A 31 -5.75 3.36 16.21
C GLY A 31 -6.97 3.68 17.06
N PHE A 32 -6.72 4.19 18.27
CA PHE A 32 -7.71 4.50 19.30
C PHE A 32 -8.80 5.52 18.89
N PHE A 33 -8.65 6.18 17.73
CA PHE A 33 -9.61 7.16 17.18
C PHE A 33 -10.23 6.75 15.83
N GLY A 34 -10.16 5.47 15.46
CA GLY A 34 -10.69 5.00 14.17
C GLY A 34 -9.82 5.36 12.96
N SER A 35 -8.63 5.92 13.19
CA SER A 35 -7.61 6.08 12.15
C SER A 35 -6.95 4.72 11.86
N CYS A 36 -6.99 4.28 10.61
CA CYS A 36 -6.13 3.18 10.14
C CYS A 36 -4.71 3.71 10.03
N HIS A 37 -3.81 3.26 10.91
CA HIS A 37 -2.40 3.54 10.75
C HIS A 37 -1.80 2.43 9.89
N TRP A 38 -1.51 2.77 8.65
CA TRP A 38 -0.92 1.86 7.69
C TRP A 38 0.59 1.75 7.91
N ASP A 39 1.05 0.54 8.18
CA ASP A 39 2.46 0.28 8.50
C ASP A 39 3.22 -0.12 7.23
N LYS A 40 4.00 0.81 6.66
CA LYS A 40 4.71 0.62 5.37
C LYS A 40 5.63 -0.59 5.39
N THR A 41 6.29 -0.86 6.52
CA THR A 41 7.17 -2.01 6.68
C THR A 41 6.39 -3.32 6.56
N LYS A 42 5.20 -3.39 7.16
CA LYS A 42 4.31 -4.56 7.04
C LYS A 42 3.78 -4.74 5.63
N ILE A 43 3.46 -3.65 4.93
CA ILE A 43 2.98 -3.68 3.54
C ILE A 43 4.05 -4.26 2.62
N VAL A 44 5.29 -3.75 2.72
CA VAL A 44 6.44 -4.27 1.96
C VAL A 44 6.68 -5.75 2.28
N SER A 45 6.63 -6.12 3.57
CA SER A 45 6.79 -7.51 3.99
C SER A 45 5.70 -8.41 3.43
N PHE A 46 4.45 -7.95 3.43
CA PHE A 46 3.30 -8.69 2.88
C PHE A 46 3.42 -8.84 1.36
N ALA A 47 3.80 -7.78 0.66
CA ALA A 47 4.05 -7.83 -0.77
C ALA A 47 5.17 -8.84 -1.12
N ALA A 48 6.23 -8.89 -0.31
CA ALA A 48 7.29 -9.89 -0.45
C ALA A 48 6.78 -11.34 -0.29
N THR A 49 5.80 -11.59 0.59
CA THR A 49 5.18 -12.92 0.70
C THR A 49 4.37 -13.33 -0.53
N LEU A 50 3.89 -12.36 -1.32
CA LEU A 50 3.16 -12.58 -2.56
C LEU A 50 4.07 -12.61 -3.80
N GLY A 51 5.38 -12.40 -3.63
CA GLY A 51 6.37 -12.41 -4.72
C GLY A 51 6.70 -11.03 -5.32
N TYR A 52 6.21 -9.95 -4.73
CA TYR A 52 6.54 -8.58 -5.13
C TYR A 52 7.69 -8.05 -4.27
N SER A 53 8.68 -7.39 -4.89
CA SER A 53 9.86 -6.87 -4.20
C SER A 53 9.99 -5.38 -4.43
N PHE A 54 9.49 -4.58 -3.49
CA PHE A 54 9.62 -3.14 -3.48
C PHE A 54 9.94 -2.62 -2.08
N SER A 55 10.57 -1.45 -2.00
CA SER A 55 10.96 -0.83 -0.73
C SER A 55 9.90 0.15 -0.22
N GLU A 56 9.98 0.51 1.06
CA GLU A 56 9.09 1.52 1.67
C GLU A 56 9.17 2.86 0.96
N ARG A 57 10.36 3.22 0.43
CA ARG A 57 10.57 4.46 -0.35
C ARG A 57 9.79 4.49 -1.65
N GLU A 58 9.46 3.34 -2.19
CA GLU A 58 8.75 3.21 -3.46
C GLU A 58 7.25 3.24 -3.24
N LEU A 59 6.81 2.57 -2.18
CA LEU A 59 5.46 2.69 -1.65
C LEU A 59 5.15 4.16 -1.29
N ASP A 60 6.09 4.83 -0.62
CA ASP A 60 5.98 6.25 -0.25
C ASP A 60 5.86 7.15 -1.47
N GLN A 61 6.66 6.90 -2.53
CA GLN A 61 6.56 7.65 -3.78
C GLN A 61 5.15 7.56 -4.39
N ILE A 62 4.54 6.37 -4.47
CA ILE A 62 3.17 6.25 -5.01
C ILE A 62 2.13 6.94 -4.13
N TRP A 63 2.24 6.82 -2.80
CA TRP A 63 1.30 7.48 -1.89
C TRP A 63 1.43 9.00 -1.97
N PHE A 64 2.66 9.51 -2.10
CA PHE A 64 2.94 10.93 -2.20
C PHE A 64 2.61 11.52 -3.58
N GLU A 65 2.83 10.80 -4.68
CA GLU A 65 2.38 11.21 -6.02
C GLU A 65 0.85 11.26 -6.12
N SER A 66 0.18 10.31 -5.46
CA SER A 66 -1.29 10.30 -5.37
C SER A 66 -1.83 11.51 -4.58
N GLU A 67 -1.15 11.92 -3.51
CA GLU A 67 -1.50 13.14 -2.74
C GLU A 67 -1.22 14.43 -3.55
N SER A 68 -0.09 14.47 -4.25
CA SER A 68 0.33 15.63 -5.06
C SER A 68 -0.64 15.91 -6.21
N SER A 69 -1.28 14.87 -6.75
CA SER A 69 -2.27 14.96 -7.82
C SER A 69 -3.62 15.55 -7.36
N LEU A 70 -3.91 15.55 -6.06
CA LEU A 70 -5.13 16.11 -5.48
C LEU A 70 -5.01 17.61 -5.14
N SER A 71 -3.80 18.19 -5.20
CA SER A 71 -3.54 19.59 -4.82
C SER A 71 -3.55 20.59 -6.00
N ALA A 72 -3.67 20.12 -7.25
CA ALA A 72 -3.60 20.96 -8.45
C ALA A 72 -4.98 21.44 -8.99
N SER A 73 -6.05 21.34 -8.20
CA SER A 73 -7.34 21.99 -8.52
C SER A 73 -7.66 23.02 -7.45
N ARG A 74 -7.03 24.20 -7.56
CA ARG A 74 -7.43 25.42 -6.85
C ARG A 74 -7.93 26.44 -7.85
#